data_AF-A0AAW8I4K3-F1
#
_entry.id   AF-A0AAW8I4K3-F1
#
_cell.length_a   1.000
_cell.length_b   1.000
_cell.length_c   1.000
_cell.angle_alpha   90.00
_cell.angle_beta   90.00
_cell.angle_gamma   90.00
#
_symmetry.space_group_name_H-M   'P 1'
#
loop_
_entity.id
_entity.type
_entity.pdbx_description
1 polymer ?
#
loop_
_entity_poly.entity_id
_entity_poly.type
_entity_poly.pdbx_seq_one_letter_code
_entity_poly.pdbx_strand_id
1 'polypeptide(L)'
;MPSIDIDREAAHQAAQRELDKPIYPKDSLTKELTDWIDEQLYRILEKGSSIPGGWFTITVLLILLMIAVTAAVQIARRTMRTNRGGDYQLFDAGQLTAAQHRSTAESYAAEGNWAAAIRHRLQAVARELEETGMLNPAAGRTANELASDAGEVLPHLAGELTQAATAFNDVTYGERPGTQGAYQMIADLDDHLRSRSPAVVSAVQHPAVFDSWAQVR
;
A
#
# COMPACT_ATOMS: atom_id res chain seq x y z
N MET A 1 19.59 -58.27 7.97
CA MET A 1 19.51 -56.85 8.37
C MET A 1 18.10 -56.62 8.90
N PRO A 2 17.90 -56.34 10.19
CA PRO A 2 16.56 -56.09 10.70
C PRO A 2 16.10 -54.71 10.19
N SER A 3 14.95 -54.67 9.51
CA SER A 3 14.30 -53.43 9.11
C SER A 3 13.76 -52.75 10.36
N ILE A 4 14.28 -51.55 10.65
CA ILE A 4 13.72 -50.69 11.69
C ILE A 4 12.32 -50.30 11.22
N ASP A 5 11.29 -50.91 11.79
CA ASP A 5 9.89 -50.54 11.56
C ASP A 5 9.59 -49.33 12.45
N ILE A 6 9.75 -48.12 11.89
CA ILE A 6 9.36 -46.90 12.58
C ILE A 6 7.83 -46.81 12.48
N ASP A 7 7.16 -47.07 13.60
CA ASP A 7 5.72 -46.91 13.71
C ASP A 7 5.29 -45.48 13.31
N ARG A 8 4.14 -45.37 12.64
CA ARG A 8 3.60 -44.12 12.08
C ARG A 8 3.53 -43.01 13.13
N GLU A 9 3.22 -43.37 14.37
CA GLU A 9 3.14 -42.45 15.50
C GLU A 9 4.52 -41.92 15.92
N ALA A 10 5.54 -42.78 15.90
CA ALA A 10 6.91 -42.40 16.19
C ALA A 10 7.50 -41.48 15.10
N ALA A 11 7.16 -41.71 13.83
CA ALA A 11 7.50 -40.82 12.73
C ALA A 11 6.82 -39.45 12.87
N HIS A 12 5.55 -39.43 13.31
CA HIS A 12 4.79 -38.19 13.49
C HIS A 12 5.36 -37.31 14.61
N GLN A 13 5.72 -37.92 15.75
CA GLN A 13 6.36 -37.21 16.85
C GLN A 13 7.79 -36.77 16.52
N ALA A 14 8.54 -37.55 15.74
CA ALA A 14 9.85 -37.14 15.25
C ALA A 14 9.75 -35.93 14.30
N ALA A 15 8.75 -35.91 13.42
CA ALA A 15 8.50 -34.78 12.51
C ALA A 15 8.07 -33.51 13.25
N GLN A 16 7.17 -33.61 14.25
CA GLN A 16 6.78 -32.46 15.06
C GLN A 16 7.94 -31.86 15.85
N ARG A 17 8.83 -32.70 16.42
CA ARG A 17 10.05 -32.22 17.09
C ARG A 17 11.02 -31.52 16.15
N GLU A 18 11.04 -31.87 14.87
CA GLU A 18 11.88 -31.20 13.88
C GLU A 18 11.25 -29.88 13.40
N LEU A 19 9.92 -29.82 13.27
CA LEU A 19 9.17 -28.62 12.89
C LEU A 19 9.13 -27.55 13.99
N ASP A 20 9.17 -27.97 15.26
CA ASP A 20 9.25 -27.07 16.42
C ASP A 20 10.65 -26.50 16.65
N LYS A 21 11.66 -26.88 15.85
CA LYS A 21 12.97 -26.23 15.89
C LYS A 21 12.86 -24.88 15.16
N PRO A 22 13.04 -23.74 15.86
CA PRO A 22 13.14 -22.45 15.19
C PRO A 22 14.50 -22.38 14.47
N ILE A 23 14.56 -22.84 13.22
CA ILE A 23 15.78 -22.85 12.39
C ILE A 23 16.13 -21.46 11.82
N TYR A 24 15.26 -20.47 12.01
CA TYR A 24 15.59 -19.06 11.76
C TYR A 24 15.48 -18.24 13.06
N PRO A 25 16.60 -17.93 13.73
CA PRO A 25 16.66 -16.71 14.52
C PRO A 25 16.37 -15.58 13.55
N LYS A 26 15.22 -14.92 13.70
CA LYS A 26 14.99 -13.64 13.02
C LYS A 26 16.01 -12.69 13.63
N ASP A 27 17.05 -12.34 12.88
CA ASP A 27 17.94 -11.25 13.26
C ASP A 27 17.05 -10.06 13.65
N SER A 28 17.20 -9.64 14.90
CA SER A 28 16.28 -8.70 15.50
C SER A 28 16.41 -7.39 14.72
N LEU A 29 15.28 -6.85 14.23
CA LEU A 29 15.22 -5.53 13.57
C LEU A 29 15.92 -4.43 14.39
N THR A 30 16.08 -4.65 15.69
CA THR A 30 16.86 -3.82 16.61
C THR A 30 18.36 -3.87 16.34
N LYS A 31 18.94 -5.02 15.96
CA LYS A 31 20.36 -5.14 15.63
C LYS A 31 20.70 -4.39 14.35
N GLU A 32 19.88 -4.56 13.32
CA GLU A 32 20.01 -3.84 12.05
C GLU A 32 19.91 -2.31 12.25
N LEU A 33 19.04 -1.87 13.17
CA LEU A 33 18.93 -0.47 13.58
C LEU A 33 20.16 0.02 14.36
N THR A 34 20.70 -0.78 15.28
CA THR A 34 21.89 -0.43 16.07
C THR A 34 23.13 -0.35 15.19
N ASP A 35 23.32 -1.32 14.29
CA ASP A 35 24.44 -1.35 13.35
C ASP A 35 24.39 -0.13 12.42
N TRP A 36 23.19 0.25 11.96
CA TRP A 36 22.99 1.47 11.18
C TRP A 36 23.34 2.74 11.98
N ILE A 37 22.95 2.83 13.26
CA ILE A 37 23.26 4.00 14.12
C ILE A 37 24.77 4.13 14.32
N ASP A 38 25.46 3.03 14.61
CA ASP A 38 26.90 3.04 14.89
C ASP A 38 27.71 3.45 13.66
N GLU A 39 27.33 2.97 12.47
CA GLU A 39 28.01 3.36 11.23
C GLU A 39 27.84 4.86 10.92
N GLN A 40 26.67 5.41 11.21
CA GLN A 40 26.41 6.84 11.04
C GLN A 40 27.20 7.69 12.03
N LEU A 41 27.30 7.26 13.29
CA LEU A 41 28.11 7.95 14.31
C LEU A 41 29.60 7.94 13.93
N TYR A 42 30.13 6.80 13.48
CA TYR A 42 31.51 6.68 13.04
C TYR A 42 31.83 7.62 11.87
N ARG A 43 30.95 7.65 10.87
CA ARG A 43 31.08 8.50 9.68
C ARG A 43 31.07 10.00 10.00
N ILE A 44 30.34 10.41 11.04
CA ILE A 44 30.30 11.80 11.51
C ILE A 44 31.58 12.13 12.29
N LEU A 45 32.04 11.21 13.14
CA LEU A 45 33.23 11.41 13.97
C LEU A 45 34.50 11.48 13.12
N GLU A 46 34.60 10.65 12.09
CA GLU A 46 35.69 10.64 11.10
C GLU A 46 35.76 11.98 10.34
N LYS A 47 34.61 12.49 9.87
CA LYS A 47 34.51 13.73 9.10
C LYS A 47 34.57 15.00 9.95
N GLY A 48 34.29 14.91 11.25
CA GLY A 48 34.31 16.03 12.19
C GLY A 48 35.71 16.51 12.59
N SER A 49 36.75 15.74 12.27
CA SER A 49 38.13 16.00 12.73
C SER A 49 38.92 17.04 11.92
N SER A 50 38.40 17.54 10.78
CA SER A 50 39.25 18.27 9.83
C SER A 50 38.85 19.70 9.43
N ILE A 51 37.73 20.31 9.85
CA ILE A 51 37.29 21.58 9.23
C ILE A 51 36.65 22.59 10.22
N PRO A 52 37.04 23.89 10.18
CA PRO A 52 36.54 24.95 11.09
C PRO A 52 35.01 25.13 11.06
N GLY A 53 34.43 25.12 12.26
CA GLY A 53 33.01 24.95 12.53
C GLY A 53 32.14 26.20 12.39
N GLY A 54 30.96 26.01 11.79
CA GLY A 54 29.87 26.99 11.71
C GLY A 54 28.84 26.55 10.67
N TRP A 55 29.22 26.61 9.39
CA TRP A 55 28.37 26.17 8.29
C TRP A 55 28.22 24.64 8.16
N PHE A 56 29.28 23.89 8.51
CA PHE A 56 29.28 22.42 8.44
C PHE A 56 28.38 21.82 9.51
N THR A 57 28.38 22.36 10.74
CA THR A 57 27.50 21.91 11.82
C THR A 57 26.03 22.18 11.48
N ILE A 58 25.72 23.33 10.84
CA ILE A 58 24.38 23.62 10.33
C ILE A 58 23.97 22.63 9.23
N THR A 59 24.87 22.34 8.29
CA THR A 59 24.61 21.39 7.20
C THR A 59 24.38 19.98 7.72
N VAL A 60 25.21 19.52 8.66
CA VAL A 60 25.06 18.22 9.33
C VAL A 60 23.76 18.17 10.12
N LEU A 61 23.41 19.23 10.84
CA LEU A 61 22.14 19.33 11.58
C LEU A 61 20.94 19.24 10.64
N LEU A 62 20.97 19.91 9.49
CA LEU A 62 19.91 19.82 8.47
C LEU A 62 19.79 18.43 7.87
N ILE A 63 20.91 17.76 7.59
CA ILE A 63 20.91 16.38 7.08
C ILE A 63 20.34 15.43 8.14
N LEU A 64 20.76 15.57 9.40
CA LEU A 64 20.22 14.78 10.52
C LEU A 64 18.72 15.01 10.71
N LEU A 65 18.27 16.26 10.61
CA LEU A 65 16.84 16.60 10.66
C LEU A 65 16.09 15.92 9.52
N MET A 66 16.61 15.96 8.29
CA MET A 66 15.97 15.36 7.13
C MET A 66 15.89 13.83 7.25
N ILE A 67 16.95 13.17 7.75
CA ILE A 67 16.96 11.73 8.04
C ILE A 67 15.95 11.41 9.14
N ALA A 68 15.94 12.17 10.23
CA ALA A 68 15.02 11.98 11.35
C ALA A 68 13.55 12.12 10.92
N VAL A 69 13.22 13.12 10.10
CA VAL A 69 11.88 13.30 9.53
C VAL A 69 11.52 12.12 8.64
N THR A 70 12.43 11.68 7.76
CA THR A 70 12.19 10.55 6.86
C THR A 70 11.96 9.25 7.63
N ALA A 71 12.79 8.98 8.64
CA ALA A 71 12.65 7.82 9.51
C ALA A 71 11.37 7.88 10.35
N ALA A 72 11.02 9.04 10.91
CA ALA A 72 9.79 9.23 11.67
C ALA A 72 8.55 8.97 10.79
N VAL A 73 8.54 9.50 9.56
CA VAL A 73 7.48 9.23 8.58
C VAL A 73 7.42 7.73 8.25
N GLN A 74 8.56 7.07 8.06
CA GLN A 74 8.60 5.66 7.70
C GLN A 74 8.15 4.76 8.86
N ILE A 75 8.55 5.05 10.10
CA ILE A 75 8.12 4.36 11.31
C ILE A 75 6.64 4.60 11.56
N ALA A 76 6.15 5.84 11.47
CA ALA A 76 4.73 6.15 11.60
C ALA A 76 3.90 5.36 10.58
N ARG A 77 4.33 5.33 9.32
CA ARG A 77 3.68 4.53 8.26
C ARG A 77 3.72 3.02 8.54
N ARG A 78 4.78 2.52 9.17
CA ARG A 78 4.94 1.08 9.50
C ARG A 78 4.13 0.68 10.73
N THR A 79 4.10 1.50 11.77
CA THR A 79 3.35 1.28 13.02
C THR A 79 1.84 1.44 12.81
N MET A 80 1.40 2.35 11.94
CA MET A 80 -0.02 2.45 11.57
C MET A 80 -0.53 1.23 10.77
N ARG A 81 0.38 0.44 10.19
CA ARG A 81 0.07 -0.75 9.39
C ARG A 81 -0.09 -2.02 10.22
N THR A 82 0.38 -2.04 11.47
CA THR A 82 0.35 -3.23 12.35
C THR A 82 -0.85 -3.30 13.28
N ASN A 83 -1.76 -2.31 13.28
CA ASN A 83 -2.83 -2.24 14.28
C ASN A 83 -4.25 -2.27 13.68
N ARG A 84 -4.57 -3.24 12.81
CA ARG A 84 -5.92 -3.36 12.24
C ARG A 84 -6.40 -4.81 12.16
N GLY A 85 -7.03 -5.24 13.25
CA GLY A 85 -8.14 -6.18 13.22
C GLY A 85 -9.35 -5.48 13.82
N GLY A 86 -10.47 -5.44 13.09
CA GLY A 86 -11.77 -5.04 13.63
C GLY A 86 -12.40 -3.79 13.00
N ASP A 87 -13.50 -4.06 12.29
CA ASP A 87 -14.66 -3.21 11.99
C ASP A 87 -14.64 -2.13 10.90
N TYR A 88 -15.55 -2.40 9.97
CA TYR A 88 -15.96 -1.74 8.73
C TYR A 88 -16.63 -0.35 8.91
N GLN A 89 -16.40 0.39 9.99
CA GLN A 89 -17.03 1.70 10.20
C GLN A 89 -16.07 2.90 10.27
N LEU A 90 -14.76 2.69 10.12
CA LEU A 90 -13.76 3.77 10.13
C LEU A 90 -13.01 3.83 8.79
N PHE A 91 -13.70 4.28 7.75
CA PHE A 91 -13.09 4.66 6.46
C PHE A 91 -12.19 5.91 6.55
N ASP A 92 -11.99 6.52 7.72
CA ASP A 92 -11.46 7.91 7.83
C ASP A 92 -10.38 8.16 8.91
N ALA A 93 -9.38 7.29 9.06
CA ALA A 93 -8.28 7.63 9.99
C ALA A 93 -6.87 7.23 9.53
N GLY A 94 -6.68 6.81 8.27
CA GLY A 94 -5.31 6.55 7.81
C GLY A 94 -5.12 5.98 6.41
N GLN A 95 -6.18 5.74 5.64
CA GLN A 95 -6.06 5.39 4.23
C GLN A 95 -6.61 6.52 3.38
N LEU A 96 -5.86 6.93 2.36
CA LEU A 96 -6.29 7.97 1.44
C LEU A 96 -7.50 7.47 0.65
N THR A 97 -8.46 8.36 0.40
CA THR A 97 -9.63 8.06 -0.45
C THR A 97 -9.23 7.97 -1.92
N ALA A 98 -10.09 7.42 -2.77
CA ALA A 98 -9.85 7.38 -4.22
C ALA A 98 -9.59 8.79 -4.78
N ALA A 99 -10.39 9.78 -4.36
CA ALA A 99 -10.24 11.18 -4.75
C ALA A 99 -8.89 11.80 -4.31
N GLN A 100 -8.42 11.49 -3.10
CA GLN A 100 -7.12 11.97 -2.62
C GLN A 100 -5.95 11.37 -3.41
N HIS A 101 -6.03 10.08 -3.74
CA HIS A 101 -5.06 9.44 -4.63
C HIS A 101 -5.04 10.09 -6.02
N ARG A 102 -6.19 10.46 -6.58
CA ARG A 102 -6.28 11.19 -7.87
C ARG A 102 -5.60 12.56 -7.81
N SER A 103 -5.95 13.38 -6.82
CA SER A 103 -5.36 14.71 -6.66
C SER A 103 -3.83 14.64 -6.47
N THR A 104 -3.36 13.65 -5.72
CA THR A 104 -1.92 13.41 -5.56
C THR A 104 -1.27 12.99 -6.89
N ALA A 105 -1.94 12.13 -7.66
CA ALA A 105 -1.45 11.70 -8.97
C ALA A 105 -1.36 12.87 -9.96
N GLU A 106 -2.36 13.75 -10.00
CA GLU A 106 -2.39 14.95 -10.83
C GLU A 106 -1.27 15.94 -10.48
N SER A 107 -0.98 16.10 -9.18
CA SER A 107 0.14 16.93 -8.72
C SER A 107 1.48 16.40 -9.25
N TYR A 108 1.73 15.08 -9.13
CA TYR A 108 2.94 14.48 -9.69
C TYR A 108 3.00 14.53 -11.22
N ALA A 109 1.86 14.42 -11.90
CA ALA A 109 1.79 14.57 -13.35
C ALA A 109 2.15 16.00 -13.78
N ALA A 110 1.70 17.02 -13.04
CA ALA A 110 2.04 18.42 -13.30
C ALA A 110 3.54 18.71 -13.11
N GLU A 111 4.19 18.00 -12.19
CA GLU A 111 5.65 18.06 -11.98
C GLU A 111 6.45 17.22 -13.00
N GLY A 112 5.79 16.48 -13.90
CA GLY A 112 6.43 15.55 -14.83
C GLY A 112 6.95 14.27 -14.18
N ASN A 113 6.60 14.01 -12.90
CA ASN A 113 6.93 12.78 -12.20
C ASN A 113 5.89 11.69 -12.52
N TRP A 114 5.95 11.22 -13.76
CA TRP A 114 5.01 10.22 -14.29
C TRP A 114 5.02 8.91 -13.50
N ALA A 115 6.17 8.52 -12.95
CA ALA A 115 6.28 7.29 -12.17
C ALA A 115 5.44 7.35 -10.88
N ALA A 116 5.53 8.46 -10.14
CA ALA A 116 4.71 8.67 -8.96
C ALA A 116 3.23 8.87 -9.32
N ALA A 117 2.95 9.59 -10.41
CA ALA A 117 1.59 9.80 -10.91
C ALA A 117 0.89 8.47 -11.24
N ILE A 118 1.56 7.56 -11.95
CA ILE A 118 1.05 6.22 -12.29
C ILE A 118 0.73 5.41 -11.03
N ARG A 119 1.63 5.40 -10.04
CA ARG A 119 1.41 4.67 -8.78
C ARG A 119 0.18 5.18 -8.03
N HIS A 120 0.04 6.50 -7.91
CA HIS A 120 -1.11 7.08 -7.22
C HIS A 120 -2.41 6.92 -8.01
N ARG A 121 -2.39 6.99 -9.35
CA ARG A 121 -3.59 6.80 -10.16
C ARG A 121 -4.10 5.35 -10.11
N LEU A 122 -3.20 4.35 -10.14
CA LEU A 122 -3.63 2.95 -9.96
C LEU A 122 -4.17 2.69 -8.55
N GLN A 123 -3.60 3.32 -7.52
CA GLN A 123 -4.15 3.26 -6.16
C GLN A 123 -5.54 3.90 -6.07
N ALA A 124 -5.81 4.97 -6.82
CA ALA A 124 -7.14 5.55 -6.91
C ALA A 124 -8.14 4.56 -7.54
N VAL A 125 -7.76 3.87 -8.62
CA VAL A 125 -8.60 2.83 -9.27
C VAL A 125 -8.93 1.70 -8.29
N ALA A 126 -7.91 1.16 -7.62
CA ALA A 126 -8.11 0.12 -6.61
C ALA A 126 -9.07 0.58 -5.51
N ARG A 127 -8.87 1.81 -5.03
CA ARG A 127 -9.67 2.37 -3.95
C ARG A 127 -11.10 2.67 -4.38
N GLU A 128 -11.32 3.14 -5.60
CA GLU A 128 -12.66 3.36 -6.15
C GLU A 128 -13.45 2.04 -6.22
N LEU A 129 -12.80 0.95 -6.67
CA LEU A 129 -13.42 -0.37 -6.73
C LEU A 129 -13.77 -0.93 -5.33
N GLU A 130 -12.97 -0.59 -4.31
CA GLU A 130 -13.27 -0.93 -2.91
C GLU A 130 -14.36 -0.04 -2.31
N GLU A 131 -14.31 1.28 -2.54
CA GLU A 131 -15.28 2.26 -2.04
C GLU A 131 -16.67 2.05 -2.64
N THR A 132 -16.74 1.59 -3.90
CA THR A 132 -18.00 1.25 -4.59
C THR A 132 -18.51 -0.16 -4.27
N GLY A 133 -17.73 -0.95 -3.51
CA GLY A 133 -18.08 -2.32 -3.15
C GLY A 133 -17.99 -3.33 -4.30
N MET A 134 -17.38 -2.96 -5.44
CA MET A 134 -17.12 -3.88 -6.54
C MET A 134 -16.06 -4.92 -6.18
N LEU A 135 -15.10 -4.55 -5.33
CA LEU A 135 -14.09 -5.43 -4.78
C LEU A 135 -14.06 -5.37 -3.25
N ASN A 136 -13.78 -6.50 -2.62
CA ASN A 136 -13.49 -6.54 -1.19
C ASN A 136 -12.13 -5.90 -0.90
N PRO A 137 -11.99 -5.10 0.18
CA PRO A 137 -10.71 -4.55 0.61
C PRO A 137 -9.71 -5.65 0.95
N ALA A 138 -8.52 -5.59 0.34
CA ALA A 138 -7.48 -6.59 0.54
C ALA A 138 -6.13 -5.92 0.81
N ALA A 139 -5.62 -6.07 2.03
CA ALA A 139 -4.33 -5.52 2.42
C ALA A 139 -3.20 -6.23 1.67
N GLY A 140 -2.49 -5.49 0.82
CA GLY A 140 -1.34 -6.01 0.07
C GLY A 140 -1.67 -6.64 -1.29
N ARG A 141 -2.90 -6.45 -1.80
CA ARG A 141 -3.27 -6.84 -3.16
C ARG A 141 -2.29 -6.26 -4.18
N THR A 142 -1.77 -7.12 -5.04
CA THR A 142 -0.86 -6.74 -6.14
C THR A 142 -1.64 -6.12 -7.31
N ALA A 143 -0.94 -5.42 -8.21
CA ALA A 143 -1.56 -4.85 -9.39
C ALA A 143 -2.16 -5.93 -10.32
N ASN A 144 -1.54 -7.11 -10.41
CA ASN A 144 -2.04 -8.21 -11.22
C ASN A 144 -3.29 -8.85 -10.61
N GLU A 145 -3.32 -9.04 -9.30
CA GLU A 145 -4.52 -9.52 -8.60
C GLU A 145 -5.65 -8.51 -8.72
N LEU A 146 -5.36 -7.21 -8.61
CA LEU A 146 -6.35 -6.16 -8.87
C LEU A 146 -6.93 -6.29 -10.28
N ALA A 147 -6.08 -6.43 -11.30
CA ALA A 147 -6.54 -6.55 -12.68
C ALA A 147 -7.35 -7.83 -12.93
N SER A 148 -6.94 -8.95 -12.32
CA SER A 148 -7.65 -10.22 -12.41
C SER A 148 -9.02 -10.12 -11.75
N ASP A 149 -9.07 -9.74 -10.47
CA ASP A 149 -10.30 -9.65 -9.68
C ASP A 149 -11.26 -8.62 -10.29
N ALA A 150 -10.77 -7.43 -10.65
CA ALA A 150 -11.58 -6.40 -11.29
C ALA A 150 -12.04 -6.83 -12.69
N GLY A 151 -11.22 -7.58 -13.43
CA GLY A 151 -11.54 -8.09 -14.75
C GLY A 151 -12.66 -9.13 -14.74
N GLU A 152 -12.79 -9.92 -13.66
CA GLU A 152 -13.91 -10.84 -13.47
C GLU A 152 -15.24 -10.08 -13.27
N VAL A 153 -15.21 -8.97 -12.52
CA VAL A 153 -16.39 -8.12 -12.26
C VAL A 153 -16.71 -7.21 -13.45
N LEU A 154 -15.69 -6.76 -14.18
CA LEU A 154 -15.78 -5.81 -15.30
C LEU A 154 -15.09 -6.37 -16.56
N PRO A 155 -15.65 -7.41 -17.22
CA PRO A 155 -14.98 -8.10 -18.33
C PRO A 155 -14.63 -7.19 -19.52
N HIS A 156 -15.42 -6.13 -19.72
CA HIS A 156 -15.21 -5.14 -20.78
C HIS A 156 -13.99 -4.24 -20.55
N LEU A 157 -13.55 -4.05 -19.29
CA LEU A 157 -12.34 -3.30 -18.92
C LEU A 157 -11.16 -4.21 -18.60
N ALA A 158 -11.31 -5.54 -18.67
CA ALA A 158 -10.26 -6.48 -18.29
C ALA A 158 -8.93 -6.25 -19.06
N GLY A 159 -9.03 -5.86 -20.34
CA GLY A 159 -7.86 -5.50 -21.14
C GLY A 159 -7.17 -4.22 -20.66
N GLU A 160 -7.93 -3.18 -20.33
CA GLU A 160 -7.41 -1.90 -19.81
C GLU A 160 -6.80 -2.09 -18.40
N LEU A 161 -7.47 -2.85 -17.54
CA LEU A 161 -6.99 -3.22 -16.20
C LEU A 161 -5.66 -3.97 -16.26
N THR A 162 -5.54 -4.93 -17.18
CA THR A 162 -4.30 -5.68 -17.38
C THR A 162 -3.17 -4.77 -17.84
N GLN A 163 -3.44 -3.88 -18.81
CA GLN A 163 -2.44 -2.91 -19.30
C GLN A 163 -2.01 -1.93 -18.20
N ALA A 164 -2.96 -1.45 -17.39
CA ALA A 164 -2.69 -0.60 -16.24
C ALA A 164 -1.78 -1.28 -15.20
N ALA A 165 -2.04 -2.56 -14.91
CA ALA A 165 -1.19 -3.36 -14.01
C ALA A 165 0.23 -3.56 -14.59
N THR A 166 0.35 -3.83 -15.89
CA THR A 166 1.65 -3.92 -16.56
C THR A 166 2.41 -2.61 -16.48
N ALA A 167 1.78 -1.48 -16.80
CA ALA A 167 2.41 -0.15 -16.74
C ALA A 167 2.88 0.20 -15.32
N PHE A 168 2.09 -0.15 -14.29
CA PHE A 168 2.49 0.03 -12.90
C PHE A 168 3.70 -0.84 -12.53
N ASN A 169 3.71 -2.11 -12.93
CA ASN A 169 4.82 -3.02 -12.61
C ASN A 169 6.10 -2.61 -13.32
N ASP A 170 6.00 -2.21 -14.59
CA ASP A 170 7.12 -1.72 -15.39
C ASP A 170 7.82 -0.53 -14.72
N VAL A 171 7.03 0.38 -14.16
CA VAL A 171 7.52 1.60 -13.49
C VAL A 171 8.00 1.31 -12.07
N THR A 172 7.33 0.42 -11.34
CA THR A 172 7.61 0.17 -9.91
C THR A 172 8.71 -0.86 -9.70
N TYR A 173 8.75 -1.89 -10.55
CA TYR A 173 9.65 -3.03 -10.42
C TYR A 173 10.53 -3.25 -11.66
N GLY A 174 10.08 -2.82 -12.84
CA GLY A 174 10.79 -3.01 -14.11
C GLY A 174 11.84 -1.95 -14.44
N GLU A 175 12.12 -1.02 -13.51
CA GLU A 175 13.05 0.11 -13.69
C GLU A 175 12.79 0.96 -14.96
N ARG A 176 11.57 0.91 -15.51
CA ARG A 176 11.20 1.70 -16.68
C ARG A 176 10.79 3.11 -16.28
N PRO A 177 11.16 4.15 -17.05
CA PRO A 177 10.66 5.49 -16.80
C PRO A 177 9.14 5.51 -16.99
N GLY A 178 8.43 6.16 -16.07
CA GLY A 178 7.02 6.48 -16.27
C GLY A 178 6.85 7.40 -17.46
N THR A 179 5.80 7.19 -18.25
CA THR A 179 5.47 8.03 -19.41
C THR A 179 4.13 8.70 -19.25
N GLN A 180 3.95 9.87 -19.87
CA GLN A 180 2.66 10.55 -19.92
C GLN A 180 1.57 9.65 -20.52
N GLY A 181 1.87 8.93 -21.60
CA GLY A 181 0.91 8.03 -22.25
C GLY A 181 0.43 6.91 -21.32
N ALA A 182 1.32 6.32 -20.53
CA ALA A 182 0.95 5.30 -19.54
C ALA A 182 0.10 5.89 -18.40
N TYR A 183 0.41 7.11 -17.95
CA TYR A 183 -0.44 7.81 -16.98
C TYR A 183 -1.84 8.10 -17.55
N GLN A 184 -1.91 8.62 -18.77
CA GLN A 184 -3.16 8.96 -19.45
C GLN A 184 -4.08 7.73 -19.59
N MET A 185 -3.52 6.60 -20.01
CA MET A 185 -4.24 5.33 -20.11
C MET A 185 -4.90 4.92 -18.78
N ILE A 186 -4.18 5.02 -17.65
CA ILE A 186 -4.72 4.68 -16.33
C ILE A 186 -5.74 5.75 -15.89
N ALA A 187 -5.55 7.00 -16.28
CA ALA A 187 -6.50 8.07 -16.01
C ALA A 187 -7.83 7.87 -16.74
N ASP A 188 -7.77 7.45 -18.01
CA ASP A 188 -8.94 7.14 -18.83
C ASP A 188 -9.69 5.91 -18.27
N LEU A 189 -8.97 4.86 -17.85
CA LEU A 189 -9.57 3.72 -17.15
C LEU A 189 -10.34 4.14 -15.89
N ASP A 190 -9.72 4.99 -15.05
CA ASP A 190 -10.36 5.53 -13.85
C ASP A 190 -11.62 6.35 -14.18
N ASP A 191 -11.58 7.13 -15.24
CA ASP A 191 -12.75 7.91 -15.71
C ASP A 191 -13.86 6.99 -16.25
N HIS A 192 -13.51 5.92 -16.97
CA HIS A 192 -14.46 4.89 -17.42
C HIS A 192 -15.18 4.23 -16.25
N LEU A 193 -14.46 3.87 -15.17
CA LEU A 193 -15.06 3.34 -13.94
C LEU A 193 -16.06 4.31 -13.31
N ARG A 194 -15.68 5.59 -13.18
CA ARG A 194 -16.56 6.62 -12.60
C ARG A 194 -17.79 6.89 -13.43
N SER A 195 -17.71 6.81 -14.76
CA SER A 195 -18.88 7.08 -15.62
C SER A 195 -20.05 6.10 -15.37
N ARG A 196 -19.79 4.93 -14.78
CA ARG A 196 -20.79 3.90 -14.45
C ARG A 196 -21.22 3.84 -12.99
N SER A 197 -20.37 4.23 -12.05
CA SER A 197 -20.69 4.26 -10.62
C SER A 197 -21.83 5.20 -10.14
N PRO A 198 -22.26 6.28 -10.82
CA PRO A 198 -23.31 7.15 -10.30
C PRO A 198 -24.72 6.53 -10.24
N ALA A 199 -24.92 5.30 -10.73
CA ALA A 199 -26.23 4.64 -10.72
C ALA A 199 -26.67 4.09 -9.35
N VAL A 200 -25.75 3.86 -8.40
CA VAL A 200 -26.09 3.17 -7.13
C VAL A 200 -26.54 4.12 -6.00
N VAL A 201 -26.13 5.39 -6.04
CA VAL A 201 -26.48 6.37 -4.97
C VAL A 201 -27.87 7.00 -5.16
N SER A 202 -28.50 6.86 -6.33
CA SER A 202 -29.85 7.39 -6.57
C SER A 202 -30.98 6.48 -6.06
N ALA A 203 -30.71 5.22 -5.72
CA ALA A 203 -31.73 4.28 -5.23
C ALA A 203 -32.04 4.40 -3.72
N VAL A 204 -31.29 5.23 -2.98
CA VAL A 204 -31.51 5.47 -1.53
C VAL A 204 -32.15 6.85 -1.26
N GLN A 205 -32.86 7.41 -2.24
CA GLN A 205 -33.65 8.62 -2.03
C GLN A 205 -35.15 8.30 -2.04
N HIS A 206 -35.77 8.50 -0.87
CA HIS A 206 -37.20 8.51 -0.54
C HIS A 206 -37.93 7.16 -0.39
N PRO A 207 -37.95 6.54 0.81
CA PRO A 207 -39.23 6.06 1.29
C PRO A 207 -40.11 7.31 1.50
N ALA A 208 -41.04 7.53 0.58
CA ALA A 208 -42.12 8.49 0.76
C ALA A 208 -42.82 8.18 2.08
N VAL A 209 -42.60 9.01 3.08
CA VAL A 209 -43.39 8.99 4.31
C VAL A 209 -44.79 9.44 3.89
N PHE A 210 -45.68 8.48 3.71
CA PHE A 210 -47.10 8.74 3.59
C PHE A 210 -47.60 9.24 4.94
N ASP A 211 -47.79 10.56 5.05
CA ASP A 211 -48.67 11.15 6.06
C ASP A 211 -50.09 10.61 5.84
N SER A 212 -50.62 9.88 6.82
CA SER A 212 -52.01 9.41 6.77
C SER A 212 -52.56 9.00 8.16
N TRP A 213 -53.20 9.98 8.81
CA TRP A 213 -54.44 9.86 9.60
C TRP A 213 -54.49 8.97 10.86
N ALA A 214 -54.61 9.61 12.03
CA ALA A 214 -55.67 9.34 13.02
C ALA A 214 -55.63 10.35 14.18
N GLN A 215 -56.43 11.42 14.07
CA GLN A 215 -56.88 12.20 15.22
C GLN A 215 -58.01 11.42 15.91
N VAL A 216 -57.83 11.08 17.18
CA VAL A 216 -58.91 10.62 18.08
C VAL A 216 -58.94 11.58 19.27
N ARG A 217 -60.01 12.37 19.35
CA ARG A 217 -60.62 12.72 20.62
C ARG A 217 -62.10 13.04 20.41
#